data_AF-A0A8J4WZF7-F1
#
_entry.id   AF-A0A8J4WZF7-F1
#
_cell.length_a   1.000
_cell.length_b   1.000
_cell.length_c   1.000
_cell.angle_alpha   90.00
_cell.angle_beta   90.00
_cell.angle_gamma   90.00
#
_symmetry.space_group_name_H-M   'P 1'
#
loop_
_entity.id
_entity.type
_entity.pdbx_description
1 polymer ?
#
loop_
_entity_poly.entity_id
_entity_poly.type
_entity_poly.pdbx_seq_one_letter_code
_entity_poly.pdbx_strand_id
1 'polypeptide(L)' 'FKVTGPKWSNGYKKLICKTTCTLSNNPTYIWYKNGQRVTEQDRNDEYLDASSGNAGSYSCAVRGHEDLRSPAV' A
#
# COMPACT_ATOMS: atom_id res chain seq x y z
N PHE A 1 6.45 4.62 6.98
CA PHE A 1 5.57 4.88 5.81
C PHE A 1 4.17 5.28 6.27
N LYS A 2 3.35 5.91 5.40
CA LYS A 2 1.93 6.24 5.68
C LYS A 2 1.05 5.82 4.51
N VAL A 3 0.12 4.89 4.75
CA VAL A 3 -0.97 4.62 3.81
C VAL A 3 -1.97 5.76 3.89
N THR A 4 -2.28 6.37 2.75
CA THR A 4 -3.32 7.40 2.63
C THR A 4 -4.57 6.75 2.05
N GLY A 5 -5.67 6.77 2.82
CA GLY A 5 -7.01 6.29 2.42
C GLY A 5 -7.70 7.23 1.42
N PRO A 6 -8.80 6.79 0.77
CA PRO A 6 -8.78 6.53 -0.65
C PRO A 6 -9.24 7.70 -1.50
N LYS A 7 -8.64 7.82 -2.69
CA LYS A 7 -9.33 8.46 -3.81
C LYS A 7 -10.19 7.39 -4.48
N TRP A 8 -11.50 7.62 -4.50
CA TRP A 8 -12.41 6.82 -5.29
C TRP A 8 -12.24 7.20 -6.76
N SER A 9 -12.09 6.22 -7.63
CA SER A 9 -12.12 6.44 -9.08
C SER A 9 -12.79 5.23 -9.69
N ASN A 10 -13.83 5.44 -10.51
CA ASN A 10 -14.54 4.39 -11.25
C ASN A 10 -14.78 3.06 -10.50
N GLY A 11 -15.31 3.10 -9.28
CA GLY A 11 -15.70 1.89 -8.53
C GLY A 11 -14.57 1.14 -7.83
N TYR A 12 -13.33 1.62 -7.87
CA TYR A 12 -12.20 1.07 -7.11
C TYR A 12 -11.72 2.05 -6.03
N LYS A 13 -11.23 1.48 -4.93
CA LYS A 13 -10.58 2.18 -3.82
C LYS A 13 -9.07 2.22 -4.10
N LYS A 14 -8.55 3.39 -4.46
CA LYS A 14 -7.10 3.58 -4.65
C LYS A 14 -6.42 3.89 -3.31
N LEU A 15 -5.52 3.02 -2.88
CA LEU A 15 -4.63 3.26 -1.73
C LEU A 15 -3.28 3.78 -2.22
N ILE A 16 -2.69 4.71 -1.47
CA ILE A 16 -1.38 5.27 -1.80
C ILE A 16 -0.47 5.15 -0.58
N CYS A 17 0.65 4.46 -0.76
CA CYS A 17 1.74 4.42 0.19
C CYS A 17 2.61 5.68 0.02
N LYS A 18 2.65 6.53 1.04
CA LYS A 18 3.56 7.69 1.06
C LYS A 18 4.74 7.40 1.98
N THR A 19 5.92 7.75 1.50
CA THR A 19 7.17 7.76 2.27
C THR A 19 7.68 9.18 2.40
N THR A 20 8.20 9.54 3.56
CA THR A 20 8.98 10.76 3.75
C THR A 20 10.48 10.49 3.71
N CYS A 21 10.90 9.23 3.65
CA CYS A 21 12.29 8.85 3.44
C CYS A 21 12.66 8.98 1.97
N THR A 22 13.84 9.54 1.71
CA THR A 22 14.47 9.54 0.39
C THR A 22 14.82 8.11 0.03
N LEU A 23 14.03 7.52 -0.86
CA LEU A 23 14.28 6.19 -1.41
C LEU A 23 15.16 6.30 -2.65
N SER A 24 15.91 5.24 -2.97
CA SER A 24 16.63 5.10 -4.24
C SER A 24 15.70 5.33 -5.44
N ASN A 25 16.28 5.58 -6.63
CA ASN A 25 15.55 6.03 -7.82
C ASN A 25 14.32 5.19 -8.26
N ASN A 26 14.16 3.94 -7.80
CA ASN A 26 12.98 3.10 -8.07
C ASN A 26 12.73 2.11 -6.91
N PRO A 27 12.03 2.52 -5.84
CA PRO A 27 11.75 1.62 -4.73
C PRO A 27 10.65 0.63 -5.10
N THR A 28 10.82 -0.63 -4.71
CA THR A 28 9.75 -1.63 -4.77
C THR A 28 8.90 -1.54 -3.50
N TYR A 29 7.62 -1.20 -3.65
CA TYR A 29 6.63 -1.20 -2.58
C TYR A 29 6.02 -2.58 -2.41
N ILE A 30 5.76 -2.93 -1.16
CA ILE A 30 5.16 -4.19 -0.74
C ILE A 30 3.85 -3.86 -0.03
N TRP A 31 2.76 -4.47 -0.48
CA TRP A 31 1.45 -4.32 0.14
C TRP A 31 1.10 -5.52 0.99
N TYR A 32 0.47 -5.24 2.12
CA TYR A 32 0.00 -6.20 3.08
C TYR A 32 -1.50 -6.04 3.28
N LYS A 33 -2.25 -7.14 3.19
CA LYS A 33 -3.66 -7.23 3.56
C LYS A 33 -3.77 -8.14 4.78
N ASN A 34 -4.34 -7.66 5.89
CA ASN A 34 -4.45 -8.42 7.14
C ASN A 34 -3.11 -8.98 7.63
N GLY A 35 -2.03 -8.23 7.44
CA GLY A 35 -0.66 -8.65 7.80
C GLY A 35 0.01 -9.61 6.81
N GLN A 36 -0.72 -10.14 5.81
CA GLN A 36 -0.16 -11.00 4.77
C GLN A 36 0.27 -10.21 3.55
N ARG A 37 1.44 -10.54 2.99
CA ARG A 37 1.96 -9.94 1.75
C ARG A 37 1.05 -10.33 0.58
N VAL A 38 0.53 -9.33 -0.13
CA VAL A 38 -0.37 -9.55 -1.28
C VAL A 38 0.30 -9.23 -2.62
N THR A 39 1.00 -8.10 -2.70
CA THR A 39 1.57 -7.62 -3.96
C THR A 39 2.88 -6.88 -3.72
N GLU A 40 3.71 -6.87 -4.76
CA GLU A 40 4.95 -6.08 -4.84
C GLU A 40 4.96 -5.33 -6.16
N GLN A 41 5.16 -4.03 -6.11
CA GLN A 41 5.12 -3.19 -7.30
C GLN A 41 6.18 -2.09 -7.18
N ASP A 42 6.72 -1.66 -8.30
CA ASP A 42 7.57 -0.47 -8.42
C ASP A 42 6.78 0.85 -8.29
N ARG A 43 5.46 0.75 -8.08
CA ARG A 43 4.56 1.86 -7.84
C ARG A 43 4.07 1.89 -6.41
N ASN A 44 3.79 3.09 -5.93
CA ASN A 44 3.36 3.33 -4.57
C ASN A 44 1.84 3.32 -4.40
N ASP A 45 1.09 2.98 -5.45
CA ASP A 45 -0.36 2.87 -5.44
C ASP A 45 -0.83 1.42 -5.61
N GLU A 46 -1.94 1.10 -4.94
CA GLU A 46 -2.63 -0.18 -5.08
C GLU A 46 -4.12 0.08 -5.34
N TYR A 47 -4.67 -0.64 -6.31
CA TYR A 47 -6.09 -0.57 -6.66
C TYR A 47 -6.84 -1.73 -6.01
N LEU A 48 -7.78 -1.40 -5.14
CA LEU A 48 -8.65 -2.39 -4.50
C LEU A 48 -10.04 -2.31 -5.12
N ASP A 49 -10.56 -3.45 -5.56
CA ASP A 49 -11.94 -3.51 -6.04
C ASP A 49 -12.91 -3.33 -4.86
N ALA A 50 -13.73 -2.28 -4.93
CA ALA A 50 -14.71 -1.97 -3.90
C ALA A 50 -15.83 -3.01 -3.80
N SER A 51 -16.00 -3.86 -4.82
CA SER A 51 -17.03 -4.90 -4.88
C SER A 51 -16.75 -6.08 -3.93
N SER A 52 -15.47 -6.34 -3.61
CA SER A 52 -15.03 -7.61 -3.01
C SER A 52 -15.14 -7.70 -1.48
N GLY A 53 -15.78 -6.73 -0.83
CA GLY A 53 -15.79 -6.67 0.63
C GLY A 53 -14.42 -6.23 1.15
N ASN A 54 -14.26 -4.91 1.30
CA ASN A 54 -13.06 -4.25 1.84
C ASN A 54 -12.84 -4.52 3.35
N ALA A 55 -13.17 -5.72 3.85
CA ALA A 55 -12.90 -6.16 5.20
C ALA A 55 -11.44 -6.60 5.30
N GLY A 56 -10.53 -5.64 5.43
CA GLY A 56 -9.15 -5.93 5.73
C GLY A 56 -8.33 -4.69 6.01
N SER A 57 -7.34 -4.86 6.87
CA SER A 57 -6.41 -3.80 7.25
C SER A 57 -5.26 -3.76 6.26
N TYR A 58 -5.03 -2.63 5.61
CA TYR A 58 -3.98 -2.49 4.59
C TYR A 58 -2.77 -1.76 5.12
N SER A 59 -1.59 -2.36 4.93
CA SER A 59 -0.30 -1.76 5.24
C SER A 59 0.60 -1.78 4.02
N CYS A 60 1.55 -0.85 3.96
CA CYS A 60 2.59 -0.85 2.95
C CYS A 60 3.98 -0.76 3.58
N ALA A 61 4.98 -1.34 2.92
CA ALA A 61 6.39 -1.17 3.23
C ALA A 61 7.19 -1.06 1.92
N VAL A 62 8.49 -0.79 2.00
CA VAL A 62 9.39 -0.85 0.85
C VAL A 62 10.31 -2.05 1.01
N ARG A 63 10.62 -2.73 -0.08
CA ARG A 63 11.56 -3.84 -0.12
C ARG A 63 12.92 -3.41 0.43
N GLY A 64 13.45 -4.19 1.37
CA GLY A 64 14.68 -3.85 2.11
C GLY A 64 14.47 -2.96 3.34
N HIS A 65 13.25 -2.43 3.53
CA HIS A 65 12.82 -1.66 4.70
C HIS A 65 11.44 -2.16 5.20
N GLU A 66 11.27 -3.47 5.22
CA GLU A 66 10.02 -4.14 5.60
C GLU A 66 9.68 -3.97 7.09
N ASP A 67 10.71 -3.66 7.90
CA ASP A 67 10.65 -3.28 9.30
C ASP A 67 9.97 -1.91 9.51
N LEU A 68 10.09 -0.99 8.55
CA LEU A 68 9.53 0.37 8.65
C LEU A 68 8.06 0.48 8.18
N ARG A 69 7.33 -0.62 8.21
CA ARG A 69 5.95 -0.78 7.71
C ARG A 69 4.99 0.30 8.22
N SER A 70 4.11 0.78 7.33
CA SER A 70 3.01 1.67 7.72
C SER A 70 2.03 0.95 8.66
N PRO A 71 1.46 1.67 9.66
CA PRO A 71 0.30 1.17 10.38
C PRO A 71 -0.83 0.82 9.40
N ALA A 72 -1.61 -0.18 9.75
CA ALA A 72 -2.69 -0.68 8.91
C ALA A 72 -3.90 0.27 8.95
N VAL A 73 -4.57 0.44 7.81
CA VAL A 73 -5.77 1.31 7.63
C VAL A 73 -7.00 0.52 7.21
#